data_AF-A0A1Y2C4X5-F1
#
_entry.id   AF-A0A1Y2C4X5-F1
#
_cell.length_a   1.000
_cell.length_b   1.000
_cell.length_c   1.000
_cell.angle_alpha   90.00
_cell.angle_beta   90.00
_cell.angle_gamma   90.00
#
_symmetry.space_group_name_H-M   'P 1'
#
loop_
_entity.id
_entity.type
_entity.pdbx_description
1 polymer ?
#
loop_
_entity_poly.entity_id
_entity_poly.type
_entity_poly.pdbx_seq_one_letter_code
_entity_poly.pdbx_strand_id
1 'polypeptide(L)'
;MEVQYTPISVDDDEQNSVINLMPLNNNSTVINIDENDNTTNNHKKTKISFFGQFLIKKVYVTALYSFLALIGINIVYSAIVGSYIDKQNTNEEEIEKMSKEHPVLIGMYASLIGPILEELFFRKLTFGLLKRLSLILAYLLSSFLFAFGHFGFSFSLLIEEILFFPIYFFAGIVLAYAYNHDGFILTSMLTHIMYNSTMLLLQYLIEDI
;
A
#
# COMPACT_ATOMS: atom_id res chain seq x y z
N MET A 1 -26.50 -57.20 -52.26
CA MET A 1 -25.67 -56.32 -51.42
C MET A 1 -24.88 -55.42 -52.36
N GLU A 2 -25.38 -54.21 -52.54
CA GLU A 2 -24.69 -53.04 -53.09
C GLU A 2 -23.85 -52.45 -51.92
N VAL A 3 -22.72 -51.78 -52.04
CA VAL A 3 -22.20 -50.86 -53.07
C VAL A 3 -20.66 -50.85 -52.94
N GLN A 4 -19.91 -50.74 -54.04
CA GLN A 4 -18.67 -49.95 -54.12
C GLN A 4 -18.27 -49.79 -55.59
N TYR A 5 -18.22 -48.54 -56.10
CA TYR A 5 -17.35 -48.15 -57.21
C TYR A 5 -16.90 -46.68 -57.07
N THR A 6 -15.65 -46.51 -57.51
CA THR A 6 -14.65 -45.41 -57.56
C THR A 6 -14.98 -44.37 -58.68
N PRO A 7 -14.19 -43.31 -59.06
CA PRO A 7 -12.71 -43.23 -59.05
C PRO A 7 -11.96 -41.87 -59.03
N ILE A 8 -10.65 -42.08 -59.02
CA ILE A 8 -9.37 -41.34 -59.18
C ILE A 8 -9.28 -40.29 -60.31
N SER A 9 -8.46 -39.23 -60.13
CA SER A 9 -7.37 -38.85 -61.06
C SER A 9 -6.35 -37.89 -60.42
N VAL A 10 -5.09 -38.10 -60.76
CA VAL A 10 -3.84 -37.41 -60.36
C VAL A 10 -3.20 -36.87 -61.66
N ASP A 11 -2.50 -35.73 -61.62
CA ASP A 11 -1.16 -35.56 -62.25
C ASP A 11 -0.56 -34.16 -62.05
N ASP A 12 0.78 -34.15 -62.10
CA ASP A 12 1.80 -33.18 -61.65
C ASP A 12 2.09 -31.97 -62.58
N ASP A 13 2.82 -31.00 -62.01
CA ASP A 13 3.84 -30.09 -62.59
C ASP A 13 3.60 -29.33 -63.92
N GLU A 14 3.62 -27.98 -63.88
CA GLU A 14 4.58 -27.17 -64.68
C GLU A 14 4.52 -25.66 -64.38
N GLN A 15 5.70 -25.05 -64.29
CA GLN A 15 5.94 -23.61 -64.17
C GLN A 15 5.54 -22.87 -65.46
N ASN A 16 4.87 -21.73 -65.34
CA ASN A 16 5.10 -20.65 -66.30
C ASN A 16 4.89 -19.25 -65.67
N SER A 17 5.93 -18.46 -65.78
CA SER A 17 6.11 -17.08 -65.31
C SER A 17 5.28 -16.06 -66.11
N VAL A 18 4.52 -15.19 -65.45
CA VAL A 18 4.34 -13.78 -65.89
C VAL A 18 4.15 -12.89 -64.66
N ILE A 19 5.13 -12.02 -64.40
CA ILE A 19 4.97 -10.87 -63.50
C ILE A 19 4.12 -9.83 -64.25
N ASN A 20 2.94 -9.50 -63.73
CA ASN A 20 2.21 -8.30 -64.14
C ASN A 20 2.19 -7.30 -62.98
N LEU A 21 3.07 -6.31 -63.06
CA LEU A 21 3.02 -5.10 -62.24
C LEU A 21 1.87 -4.23 -62.76
N MET A 22 0.84 -4.01 -61.94
CA MET A 22 -0.19 -3.01 -62.22
C MET A 22 0.11 -1.71 -61.44
N PRO A 23 0.12 -0.54 -62.09
CA PRO A 23 0.40 0.73 -61.45
C PRO A 23 -0.83 1.26 -60.70
N LEU A 24 -0.59 1.81 -59.50
CA LEU A 24 -1.54 2.61 -58.74
C LEU A 24 -1.84 3.92 -59.49
N ASN A 25 -3.12 4.27 -59.70
CA ASN A 25 -3.61 5.65 -59.57
C ASN A 25 -5.16 5.77 -59.54
N ASN A 26 -5.66 6.25 -58.40
CA ASN A 26 -6.80 7.15 -58.12
C ASN A 26 -8.05 7.13 -59.04
N ASN A 27 -9.21 6.78 -58.47
CA ASN A 27 -10.09 7.75 -57.80
C ASN A 27 -11.46 7.13 -57.44
N SER A 28 -11.92 7.45 -56.23
CA SER A 28 -13.31 7.35 -55.73
C SER A 28 -13.91 5.95 -55.50
N THR A 29 -13.76 5.46 -54.26
CA THR A 29 -14.73 4.52 -53.68
C THR A 29 -15.30 5.16 -52.43
N VAL A 30 -16.60 5.47 -52.51
CA VAL A 30 -17.45 5.79 -51.36
C VAL A 30 -17.41 4.61 -50.40
N ILE A 31 -16.97 4.82 -49.16
CA ILE A 31 -17.20 3.86 -48.08
C ILE A 31 -18.04 4.56 -47.03
N ASN A 32 -19.24 4.03 -46.87
CA ASN A 32 -20.19 4.39 -45.84
C ASN A 32 -20.00 3.43 -44.65
N ILE A 33 -20.06 4.01 -43.45
CA ILE A 33 -20.45 3.41 -42.17
C ILE A 33 -19.41 2.49 -41.49
N ASP A 34 -18.84 2.95 -40.37
CA ASP A 34 -19.30 2.42 -39.07
C ASP A 34 -18.90 3.33 -37.89
N GLU A 35 -19.91 3.62 -37.08
CA GLU A 35 -19.89 4.44 -35.87
C GLU A 35 -19.49 3.53 -34.69
N ASN A 36 -18.20 3.30 -34.47
CA ASN A 36 -17.71 2.76 -33.20
C ASN A 36 -16.18 2.83 -33.09
N ASP A 37 -15.63 3.98 -32.69
CA ASP A 37 -14.27 4.00 -32.13
C ASP A 37 -14.35 4.21 -30.61
N ASN A 38 -14.84 3.17 -29.94
CA ASN A 38 -14.51 2.91 -28.55
C ASN A 38 -13.02 2.53 -28.49
N THR A 39 -12.12 3.51 -28.63
CA THR A 39 -10.76 3.39 -28.11
C THR A 39 -10.87 3.31 -26.59
N THR A 40 -11.09 2.10 -26.11
CA THR A 40 -10.84 1.73 -24.72
C THR A 40 -9.37 1.99 -24.47
N ASN A 41 -9.09 3.18 -23.92
CA ASN A 41 -7.82 3.53 -23.32
C ASN A 41 -7.54 2.53 -22.18
N ASN A 42 -7.00 1.38 -22.57
CA ASN A 42 -6.33 0.46 -21.67
C ASN A 42 -5.04 1.15 -21.21
N HIS A 43 -5.20 2.15 -20.33
CA HIS A 43 -4.13 2.64 -19.49
C HIS A 43 -3.69 1.47 -18.61
N LYS A 44 -2.74 0.67 -19.12
CA LYS A 44 -1.86 -0.14 -18.29
C LYS A 44 -1.27 0.81 -17.26
N LYS A 45 -1.84 0.85 -16.04
CA LYS A 45 -1.25 1.58 -14.91
C LYS A 45 0.16 1.05 -14.75
N THR A 46 1.15 1.82 -15.20
CA THR A 46 2.56 1.48 -15.04
C THR A 46 2.82 1.31 -13.54
N LYS A 47 3.20 0.10 -13.13
CA LYS A 47 3.54 -0.19 -11.74
C LYS A 47 4.78 0.63 -11.38
N ILE A 48 4.58 1.68 -10.59
CA ILE A 48 5.65 2.57 -10.15
C ILE A 48 6.57 1.79 -9.19
N SER A 49 7.88 1.85 -9.42
CA SER A 49 8.87 1.22 -8.56
C SER A 49 8.92 1.89 -7.18
N PHE A 50 9.48 1.23 -6.16
CA PHE A 50 9.62 1.84 -4.84
C PHE A 50 10.37 3.18 -4.88
N PHE A 51 11.53 3.22 -5.56
CA PHE A 51 12.31 4.45 -5.72
C PHE A 51 11.58 5.53 -6.52
N GLY A 52 10.72 5.15 -7.47
CA GLY A 52 9.89 6.10 -8.21
C GLY A 52 8.89 6.85 -7.33
N GLN A 53 8.50 6.29 -6.18
CA GLN A 53 7.55 6.93 -5.25
C GLN A 53 8.10 8.23 -4.67
N PHE A 54 9.42 8.34 -4.47
CA PHE A 54 10.06 9.53 -3.92
C PHE A 54 9.91 10.78 -4.80
N LEU A 55 9.58 10.62 -6.08
CA LEU A 55 9.41 11.75 -7.00
C LEU A 55 7.94 12.24 -7.07
N ILE A 56 7.03 11.55 -6.40
CA ILE A 56 5.60 11.81 -6.52
C ILE A 56 5.16 12.77 -5.43
N LYS A 57 4.81 14.01 -5.81
CA LYS A 57 4.34 15.06 -4.88
C LYS A 57 3.16 14.59 -4.01
N LYS A 58 2.23 13.80 -4.58
CA LYS A 58 1.07 13.29 -3.85
C LYS A 58 1.46 12.45 -2.62
N VAL A 59 2.55 11.67 -2.68
CA VAL A 59 3.03 10.84 -1.56
C VAL A 59 3.26 11.70 -0.32
N TYR A 60 4.00 12.79 -0.47
CA TYR A 60 4.34 13.69 0.64
C TYR A 60 3.11 14.45 1.17
N VAL A 61 2.20 14.86 0.27
CA VAL A 61 0.97 15.56 0.67
C VAL A 61 0.05 14.63 1.46
N THR A 62 -0.20 13.41 0.97
CA THR A 62 -0.99 12.41 1.71
C THR A 62 -0.33 12.08 3.05
N ALA A 63 1.00 11.91 3.07
CA ALA A 63 1.73 11.59 4.29
C ALA A 63 1.61 12.72 5.33
N LEU A 64 1.73 13.98 4.92
CA LEU A 64 1.56 15.13 5.80
C LEU A 64 0.15 15.20 6.40
N TYR A 65 -0.91 15.04 5.59
CA TYR A 65 -2.28 15.04 6.12
C TYR A 65 -2.54 13.88 7.07
N SER A 66 -2.00 12.70 6.76
CA SER A 66 -2.14 11.52 7.61
C SER A 66 -1.37 11.70 8.93
N PHE A 67 -0.19 12.31 8.88
CA PHE A 67 0.59 12.68 10.06
C PHE A 67 -0.18 13.67 10.95
N LEU A 68 -0.75 14.73 10.38
CA LEU A 68 -1.57 15.69 11.13
C LEU A 68 -2.81 15.02 11.75
N ALA A 69 -3.42 14.07 11.06
CA ALA A 69 -4.51 13.28 11.61
C ALA A 69 -4.07 12.43 12.82
N LEU A 70 -2.88 11.81 12.76
CA LEU A 70 -2.31 11.09 13.91
C LEU A 70 -2.07 12.00 15.11
N ILE A 71 -1.50 13.20 14.88
CA ILE A 71 -1.32 14.20 15.94
C ILE A 71 -2.67 14.60 16.54
N GLY A 72 -3.67 14.88 15.70
CA GLY A 72 -5.01 15.25 16.17
C GLY A 72 -5.68 14.14 16.99
N ILE A 73 -5.58 12.88 16.54
CA ILE A 73 -6.08 11.72 17.29
C ILE A 73 -5.36 11.60 18.63
N ASN A 74 -4.04 11.75 18.66
CA ASN A 74 -3.27 11.70 19.91
C ASN A 74 -3.71 12.78 20.89
N ILE A 75 -3.85 14.04 20.44
CA ILE A 75 -4.31 15.16 21.29
C ILE A 75 -5.71 14.88 21.86
N VAL A 76 -6.67 14.47 21.01
CA VAL A 76 -8.04 14.19 21.44
C VAL A 76 -8.07 13.01 22.42
N TYR A 77 -7.33 11.95 22.10
CA TYR A 77 -7.25 10.76 22.95
C TYR A 77 -6.63 11.10 24.31
N SER A 78 -5.51 11.82 24.35
CA SER A 78 -4.87 12.28 25.58
C SER A 78 -5.78 13.18 26.41
N ALA A 79 -6.59 14.04 25.77
CA ALA A 79 -7.55 14.88 26.48
C ALA A 79 -8.71 14.10 27.13
N ILE A 80 -9.13 12.99 26.53
CA ILE A 80 -10.26 12.17 27.01
C ILE A 80 -9.79 11.12 28.01
N VAL A 81 -8.69 10.43 27.69
CA VAL A 81 -8.23 9.22 28.40
C VAL A 81 -7.04 9.50 29.30
N GLY A 82 -6.27 10.57 29.06
CA GLY A 82 -5.02 10.83 29.77
C GLY A 82 -5.17 10.97 31.28
N SER A 83 -6.30 11.47 31.79
CA SER A 83 -6.56 11.53 33.24
C SER A 83 -6.82 10.17 33.90
N TYR A 84 -7.07 9.13 33.10
CA TYR A 84 -7.32 7.76 33.56
C TYR A 84 -6.09 6.86 33.42
N ILE A 85 -5.03 7.35 32.79
CA ILE A 85 -3.76 6.64 32.58
C ILE A 85 -2.76 7.22 33.58
N ASP A 86 -2.35 6.41 34.55
CA ASP A 86 -1.41 6.80 35.61
C ASP A 86 0.01 6.28 35.36
N LYS A 87 0.21 5.45 34.32
CA LYS A 87 1.48 4.84 33.93
C LYS A 87 1.65 4.87 32.42
N GLN A 88 2.88 4.82 31.93
CA GLN A 88 3.15 4.58 30.52
C GLN A 88 2.80 3.12 30.17
N ASN A 89 2.63 2.82 28.88
CA ASN A 89 2.53 1.42 28.47
C ASN A 89 3.91 0.78 28.41
N THR A 90 3.94 -0.55 28.55
CA THR A 90 5.18 -1.34 28.58
C THR A 90 6.05 -1.10 27.35
N ASN A 91 5.45 -0.91 26.17
CA ASN A 91 6.20 -0.63 24.94
C ASN A 91 6.96 0.70 25.01
N GLU A 92 6.35 1.77 25.52
CA GLU A 92 6.98 3.07 25.73
C GLU A 92 8.04 3.00 26.83
N GLU A 93 7.75 2.33 27.95
CA GLU A 93 8.72 2.14 29.04
C GLU A 93 9.97 1.38 28.59
N GLU A 94 9.81 0.35 27.74
CA GLU A 94 10.92 -0.40 27.16
C GLU A 94 11.78 0.47 26.24
N ILE A 95 11.14 1.27 25.36
CA ILE A 95 11.84 2.21 24.49
C ILE A 95 12.59 3.26 25.32
N GLU A 96 11.95 3.84 26.34
CA GLU A 96 12.56 4.83 27.24
C GLU A 96 13.80 4.26 27.92
N LYS A 97 13.65 3.08 28.54
CA LYS A 97 14.74 2.41 29.26
C LYS A 97 15.92 2.11 28.35
N MET A 98 15.68 1.49 27.19
CA MET A 98 16.74 1.17 26.24
C MET A 98 17.36 2.43 25.65
N SER A 99 16.57 3.48 25.44
CA SER A 99 17.03 4.76 24.94
C SER A 99 18.00 5.45 25.91
N LYS A 100 17.80 5.33 27.23
CA LYS A 100 18.75 5.86 28.22
C LYS A 100 20.12 5.20 28.14
N GLU A 101 20.17 3.92 27.76
CA GLU A 101 21.42 3.18 27.59
C GLU A 101 22.06 3.40 26.21
N HIS A 102 21.24 3.45 25.15
CA HIS A 102 21.68 3.47 23.76
C HIS A 102 20.84 4.43 22.87
N PRO A 103 20.89 5.75 23.12
CA PRO A 103 19.92 6.71 22.56
C PRO A 103 19.93 6.77 21.03
N VAL A 104 21.11 6.74 20.41
CA VAL A 104 21.23 6.80 18.95
C VAL A 104 20.68 5.53 18.30
N LEU A 105 21.02 4.35 18.83
CA LEU A 105 20.61 3.07 18.24
C LEU A 105 19.11 2.85 18.41
N ILE A 106 18.58 3.07 19.60
CA ILE A 106 17.16 2.87 19.91
C ILE A 106 16.33 3.95 19.23
N GLY A 107 16.79 5.21 19.21
CA GLY A 107 16.13 6.27 18.47
C GLY A 107 16.03 5.95 16.97
N MET A 108 17.10 5.47 16.33
CA MET A 108 17.05 5.02 14.94
C MET A 108 16.10 3.83 14.73
N TYR A 109 16.07 2.88 15.66
CA TYR A 109 15.16 1.74 15.58
C TYR A 109 13.70 2.19 15.68
N ALA A 110 13.34 2.89 16.76
CA ALA A 110 11.97 3.32 17.05
C ALA A 110 11.41 4.31 16.01
N SER A 111 12.25 5.25 15.52
CA SER A 111 11.79 6.31 14.61
C SER A 111 11.85 5.93 13.13
N LEU A 112 12.71 4.99 12.73
CA LEU A 112 12.97 4.71 11.31
C LEU A 112 12.84 3.22 10.96
N ILE A 113 13.65 2.35 11.59
CA ILE A 113 13.73 0.94 11.17
C ILE A 113 12.45 0.17 11.51
N GLY A 114 11.95 0.30 12.74
CA GLY A 114 10.70 -0.28 13.21
C GLY A 114 9.53 0.12 12.31
N PRO A 115 9.24 1.42 12.14
CA PRO A 115 8.19 1.90 11.25
C PRO A 115 8.28 1.34 9.83
N ILE A 116 9.47 1.23 9.23
CA ILE A 116 9.63 0.63 7.88
C ILE A 116 9.22 -0.85 7.89
N LEU A 117 9.71 -1.64 8.85
CA LEU A 117 9.42 -3.07 8.94
C LEU A 117 7.93 -3.32 9.20
N GLU A 118 7.35 -2.55 10.10
CA GLU A 118 5.92 -2.62 10.44
C GLU A 118 5.06 -2.30 9.22
N GLU A 119 5.37 -1.25 8.46
CA GLU A 119 4.58 -0.91 7.28
C GLU A 119 4.71 -1.95 6.17
N LEU A 120 5.88 -2.56 5.99
CA LEU A 120 6.06 -3.71 5.09
C LEU A 120 5.20 -4.90 5.51
N PHE A 121 5.12 -5.21 6.80
CA PHE A 121 4.35 -6.34 7.31
C PHE A 121 2.85 -6.05 7.34
N PHE A 122 2.41 -4.99 8.02
CA PHE A 122 1.00 -4.72 8.23
C PHE A 122 0.31 -4.14 6.99
N ARG A 123 0.98 -3.29 6.19
CA ARG A 123 0.35 -2.70 4.99
C ARG A 123 0.65 -3.49 3.73
N LYS A 124 1.92 -3.63 3.37
CA LYS A 124 2.25 -4.23 2.08
C LYS A 124 1.82 -5.71 2.02
N LEU A 125 2.10 -6.48 3.08
CA LEU A 125 1.71 -7.88 3.17
C LEU A 125 0.26 -8.04 3.65
N THR A 126 -0.03 -7.75 4.92
CA THR A 126 -1.33 -8.08 5.54
C THR A 126 -2.50 -7.33 4.90
N PHE A 127 -2.47 -5.99 4.85
CA PHE A 127 -3.52 -5.21 4.21
C PHE A 127 -3.63 -5.51 2.71
N GLY A 128 -2.49 -5.65 2.01
CA GLY A 128 -2.43 -5.96 0.58
C GLY A 128 -3.09 -7.30 0.21
N LEU A 129 -2.96 -8.32 1.06
CA LEU A 129 -3.64 -9.60 0.89
C LEU A 129 -5.13 -9.50 1.21
N LEU A 130 -5.49 -8.92 2.35
CA LEU A 130 -6.88 -8.82 2.81
C LEU A 130 -7.75 -7.95 1.93
N LYS A 131 -7.19 -6.89 1.32
CA LYS A 131 -7.93 -5.99 0.42
C LYS A 131 -8.47 -6.72 -0.82
N ARG A 132 -7.87 -7.86 -1.20
CA ARG A 132 -8.38 -8.72 -2.28
C ARG A 132 -9.67 -9.45 -1.91
N LEU A 133 -9.95 -9.60 -0.61
CA LEU A 133 -11.14 -10.25 -0.08
C LEU A 133 -12.20 -9.22 0.31
N SER A 134 -11.83 -8.24 1.14
CA SER A 134 -12.71 -7.17 1.59
C SER A 134 -11.89 -5.97 2.03
N LEU A 135 -12.25 -4.79 1.53
CA LEU A 135 -11.59 -3.55 1.92
C LEU A 135 -11.80 -3.27 3.43
N ILE A 136 -13.01 -3.50 3.94
CA ILE A 136 -13.34 -3.30 5.36
C ILE A 136 -12.50 -4.24 6.22
N LEU A 137 -12.40 -5.51 5.84
CA LEU A 137 -11.59 -6.48 6.58
C LEU A 137 -10.10 -6.11 6.57
N ALA A 138 -9.60 -5.59 5.44
CA ALA A 138 -8.23 -5.13 5.35
C ALA A 138 -7.93 -4.01 6.36
N TYR A 139 -8.81 -3.00 6.46
CA TYR A 139 -8.66 -1.93 7.44
C TYR A 139 -8.71 -2.45 8.87
N LEU A 140 -9.74 -3.23 9.22
CA LEU A 140 -9.93 -3.67 10.60
C LEU A 140 -8.82 -4.62 11.05
N LEU A 141 -8.52 -5.67 10.28
CA LEU A 141 -7.60 -6.70 10.73
C LEU A 141 -6.13 -6.27 10.62
N SER A 142 -5.75 -5.47 9.61
CA SER A 142 -4.39 -4.89 9.53
C SER A 142 -4.14 -3.92 10.70
N SER A 143 -5.14 -3.12 11.07
CA SER A 143 -5.01 -2.16 12.19
C SER A 143 -5.04 -2.85 13.54
N PHE A 144 -5.87 -3.89 13.69
CA PHE A 144 -5.90 -4.72 14.90
C PHE A 144 -4.55 -5.39 15.12
N LEU A 145 -3.96 -6.01 14.09
CA LEU A 145 -2.66 -6.69 14.21
C LEU A 145 -1.52 -5.70 14.46
N PHE A 146 -1.58 -4.50 13.87
CA PHE A 146 -0.64 -3.43 14.18
C PHE A 146 -0.71 -3.03 15.66
N ALA A 147 -1.92 -2.81 16.17
CA ALA A 147 -2.12 -2.50 17.59
C ALA A 147 -1.68 -3.64 18.49
N PHE A 148 -2.03 -4.89 18.15
CA PHE A 148 -1.65 -6.05 18.93
C PHE A 148 -0.13 -6.27 18.99
N GLY A 149 0.60 -5.89 17.94
CA GLY A 149 2.05 -5.89 17.94
C GLY A 149 2.68 -5.00 19.01
N HIS A 150 2.03 -3.88 19.36
CA HIS A 150 2.49 -2.99 20.43
C HIS A 150 2.29 -3.57 21.84
N PHE A 151 1.53 -4.67 21.96
CA PHE A 151 1.39 -5.44 23.19
C PHE A 151 2.20 -6.75 23.13
N GLY A 152 3.25 -6.79 22.29
CA GLY A 152 4.08 -7.98 22.10
C GLY A 152 3.33 -9.20 21.59
N PHE A 153 2.19 -9.02 20.91
CA PHE A 153 1.25 -10.09 20.56
C PHE A 153 0.80 -10.94 21.77
N SER A 154 0.77 -10.36 22.97
CA SER A 154 0.33 -10.99 24.21
C SER A 154 -1.08 -10.54 24.59
N PHE A 155 -2.03 -11.47 24.65
CA PHE A 155 -3.40 -11.16 25.11
C PHE A 155 -3.43 -10.72 26.58
N SER A 156 -2.50 -11.21 27.40
CA SER A 156 -2.39 -10.78 28.80
C SER A 156 -2.02 -9.30 28.90
N LEU A 157 -1.00 -8.86 28.14
CA LEU A 157 -0.60 -7.45 28.10
C LEU A 157 -1.69 -6.57 27.48
N LEU A 158 -2.34 -7.03 26.40
CA LEU A 158 -3.47 -6.32 25.78
C LEU A 158 -4.60 -6.04 26.80
N ILE A 159 -4.91 -7.00 27.67
CA ILE A 159 -5.98 -6.86 28.67
C ILE A 159 -5.54 -5.93 29.81
N GLU A 160 -4.28 -6.04 30.25
CA GLU A 160 -3.71 -5.19 31.29
C GLU A 160 -3.64 -3.73 30.87
N GLU A 161 -3.29 -3.48 29.61
CA GLU A 161 -3.07 -2.15 29.04
C GLU A 161 -4.16 -1.73 28.04
N ILE A 162 -5.38 -2.27 28.23
CA ILE A 162 -6.47 -2.13 27.26
C ILE A 162 -6.81 -0.68 26.90
N LEU A 163 -6.55 0.26 27.82
CA LEU A 163 -6.76 1.68 27.57
C LEU A 163 -5.90 2.16 26.40
N PHE A 164 -4.69 1.65 26.19
CA PHE A 164 -3.79 2.04 25.09
C PHE A 164 -4.15 1.41 23.73
N PHE A 165 -4.99 0.37 23.70
CA PHE A 165 -5.34 -0.30 22.45
C PHE A 165 -5.99 0.65 21.40
N PRO A 166 -6.95 1.52 21.74
CA PRO A 166 -7.56 2.44 20.79
C PRO A 166 -6.57 3.37 20.10
N ILE A 167 -5.57 3.92 20.79
CA ILE A 167 -4.62 4.85 20.16
C ILE A 167 -3.79 4.15 19.09
N TYR A 168 -3.31 2.93 19.37
CA TYR A 168 -2.61 2.12 18.37
C TYR A 168 -3.53 1.64 17.26
N PHE A 169 -4.77 1.27 17.57
CA PHE A 169 -5.73 0.82 16.58
C PHE A 169 -6.11 1.93 15.59
N PHE A 170 -6.40 3.14 16.09
CA PHE A 170 -6.69 4.30 15.24
C PHE A 170 -5.46 4.74 14.45
N ALA A 171 -4.26 4.67 15.04
CA ALA A 171 -3.03 4.89 14.29
C ALA A 171 -2.89 3.89 13.13
N GLY A 172 -3.15 2.60 13.39
CA GLY A 172 -3.20 1.56 12.37
C GLY A 172 -4.19 1.87 11.24
N ILE A 173 -5.37 2.39 11.57
CA ILE A 173 -6.40 2.78 10.56
C ILE A 173 -5.90 3.93 9.70
N VAL A 174 -5.28 4.96 10.28
CA VAL A 174 -4.75 6.11 9.54
C VAL A 174 -3.60 5.69 8.62
N LEU A 175 -2.71 4.81 9.09
CA LEU A 175 -1.62 4.28 8.27
C LEU A 175 -2.14 3.39 7.13
N ALA A 176 -3.17 2.58 7.39
CA ALA A 176 -3.87 1.83 6.36
C ALA A 176 -4.56 2.75 5.34
N TYR A 177 -5.12 3.88 5.79
CA TYR A 177 -5.67 4.91 4.93
C TYR A 177 -4.60 5.55 4.06
N ALA A 178 -3.48 5.97 4.65
CA ALA A 178 -2.36 6.58 3.95
C ALA A 178 -1.87 5.68 2.80
N TYR A 179 -1.68 4.37 3.07
CA TYR A 179 -1.30 3.39 2.06
C TYR A 179 -2.39 3.19 0.99
N ASN A 180 -3.65 3.06 1.39
CA ASN A 180 -4.75 2.75 0.48
C ASN A 180 -5.14 3.94 -0.42
N HIS A 181 -4.96 5.18 0.07
CA HIS A 181 -5.42 6.40 -0.59
C HIS A 181 -4.69 6.67 -1.92
N ASP A 182 -3.37 6.46 -1.96
CA ASP A 182 -2.58 6.62 -3.19
C ASP A 182 -1.94 5.32 -3.68
N GLY A 183 -1.94 4.25 -2.87
CA GLY A 183 -1.39 2.95 -3.22
C GLY A 183 0.13 2.85 -3.04
N PHE A 184 0.77 3.85 -2.43
CA PHE A 184 2.21 3.89 -2.23
C PHE A 184 2.56 3.53 -0.79
N ILE A 185 3.43 2.53 -0.65
CA ILE A 185 3.94 2.12 0.67
C ILE A 185 4.79 3.22 1.31
N LEU A 186 5.47 4.03 0.49
CA LEU A 186 6.26 5.16 0.97
C LEU A 186 5.39 6.19 1.72
N THR A 187 4.13 6.37 1.31
CA THR A 187 3.22 7.31 1.98
C THR A 187 2.99 6.93 3.43
N SER A 188 2.69 5.66 3.71
CA SER A 188 2.43 5.20 5.07
C SER A 188 3.72 5.10 5.88
N MET A 189 4.85 4.72 5.27
CA MET A 189 6.18 4.77 5.90
C MET A 189 6.54 6.18 6.36
N LEU A 190 6.43 7.18 5.49
CA LEU A 190 6.74 8.57 5.85
C LEU A 190 5.81 9.09 6.94
N THR A 191 4.51 8.79 6.85
CA THR A 191 3.53 9.14 7.90
C THR A 191 3.98 8.58 9.26
N HIS A 192 4.33 7.30 9.29
CA HIS A 192 4.69 6.62 10.52
C HIS A 192 6.02 7.14 11.09
N ILE A 193 7.05 7.27 10.24
CA ILE A 193 8.36 7.82 10.63
C ILE A 193 8.20 9.24 11.19
N MET A 194 7.43 10.10 10.53
CA MET A 194 7.20 11.47 11.01
C MET A 194 6.51 11.48 12.38
N TYR A 195 5.47 10.66 12.56
CA TYR A 195 4.77 10.55 13.83
C TYR A 195 5.68 10.06 14.94
N ASN A 196 6.36 8.93 14.72
CA ASN A 196 7.20 8.28 15.73
C ASN A 196 8.42 9.16 16.09
N SER A 197 9.06 9.79 15.11
CA SER A 197 10.14 10.77 15.34
C SER A 197 9.67 11.97 16.16
N THR A 198 8.45 12.46 15.92
CA THR A 198 7.90 13.61 16.65
C THR A 198 7.58 13.23 18.10
N MET A 199 6.98 12.06 18.34
CA MET A 199 6.68 11.58 19.68
C MET A 199 7.97 11.34 20.49
N LEU A 200 8.97 10.69 19.89
CA LEU A 200 10.26 10.45 20.53
C LEU A 200 11.00 11.76 20.85
N LEU A 201 10.99 12.72 19.92
CA LEU A 201 11.59 14.03 20.16
C LEU A 201 10.88 14.77 21.31
N LEU A 202 9.54 14.73 21.34
CA LEU A 202 8.76 15.34 22.40
C LEU A 202 9.05 14.71 23.76
N GLN A 203 9.20 13.39 23.82
CA GLN A 203 9.58 12.67 25.01
C GLN A 203 10.93 13.17 25.57
N TYR A 204 11.97 13.24 24.74
CA TYR A 204 13.27 13.77 25.18
C TYR A 204 13.19 15.21 25.68
N LEU A 205 12.42 16.07 24.99
CA LEU A 205 12.26 17.46 25.40
C LEU A 205 11.53 17.63 26.73
N ILE A 206 10.65 16.70 27.10
CA ILE A 206 9.92 16.72 28.38
C ILE A 206 10.76 16.11 29.51
N GLU A 207 11.53 15.04 29.23
CA GLU A 207 12.42 14.42 30.24
C GLU A 207 13.56 15.34 30.69
N ASP A 208 14.02 16.25 29.82
CA ASP A 208 15.10 17.20 30.11
C ASP A 208 14.65 18.47 30.87
N ILE A 209 13.36 18.60 31.23
CA ILE A 209 12.76 19.73 31.99
C ILE A 209 12.46 19.30 33.43
#